data_AF-H6RP87-F1
#
_entry.id   AF-H6RP87-F1
#
_cell.length_a   1.000
_cell.length_b   1.000
_cell.length_c   1.000
_cell.angle_alpha   90.00
_cell.angle_beta   90.00
_cell.angle_gamma   90.00
#
_symmetry.space_group_name_H-M   'P 1'
#
loop_
_entity.id
_entity.type
_entity.pdbx_description
1 polymer ?
#
loop_
_entity_poly.entity_id
_entity_poly.type
_entity_poly.pdbx_seq_one_letter_code
_entity_poly.pdbx_strand_id
1 'polypeptide(L)'
;MSSTDDGMNSDLLAARAEAAALFAAASRNDQAGATAQLHCLAAATALRTPSGPVPATADATDPDRLVEQALRILGNLPAADFAHPDVLAAAQHGHRALRAPR
;
A
#
# COMPACT_ATOMS: atom_id res chain seq x y z
N MET A 1 -29.54 14.37 -11.10
CA MET A 1 -28.53 14.51 -10.03
C MET A 1 -27.97 13.12 -9.76
N SER A 2 -26.84 12.78 -10.39
CA SER A 2 -26.02 11.60 -10.07
C SER A 2 -24.59 11.98 -10.44
N SER A 3 -23.82 12.44 -9.45
CA SER A 3 -22.42 12.87 -9.64
C SER A 3 -21.58 12.54 -8.40
N THR A 4 -22.00 11.56 -7.61
CA THR A 4 -21.33 11.18 -6.35
C THR A 4 -20.49 9.90 -6.51
N ASP A 5 -20.72 9.12 -7.56
CA ASP A 5 -20.07 7.82 -7.77
C ASP A 5 -18.67 7.97 -8.42
N ASP A 6 -18.50 8.93 -9.33
CA ASP A 6 -17.23 9.11 -10.06
C ASP A 6 -16.09 9.66 -9.17
N GLY A 7 -16.41 10.53 -8.20
CA GLY A 7 -15.41 11.12 -7.29
C GLY A 7 -14.88 10.13 -6.25
N MET A 8 -15.76 9.26 -5.74
CA MET A 8 -15.37 8.21 -4.78
C MET A 8 -14.41 7.19 -5.43
N ASN A 9 -14.62 6.89 -6.71
CA ASN A 9 -13.71 6.02 -7.46
C ASN A 9 -12.34 6.68 -7.70
N SER A 10 -12.28 7.99 -7.94
CA SER A 10 -10.99 8.69 -8.06
C SER A 10 -10.18 8.70 -6.76
N ASP A 11 -10.85 8.89 -5.61
CA ASP A 11 -10.18 8.87 -4.30
C ASP A 11 -9.67 7.47 -3.95
N LEU A 12 -10.44 6.43 -4.26
CA LEU A 12 -10.01 5.04 -4.12
C LEU A 12 -8.78 4.74 -4.99
N LEU A 13 -8.78 5.15 -6.25
CA LEU A 13 -7.65 4.94 -7.16
C LEU A 13 -6.39 5.68 -6.68
N ALA A 14 -6.54 6.90 -6.16
CA ALA A 14 -5.44 7.66 -5.57
C ALA A 14 -4.87 6.98 -4.33
N ALA A 15 -5.73 6.56 -3.40
CA ALA A 15 -5.32 5.84 -2.19
C ALA A 15 -4.61 4.52 -2.51
N ARG A 16 -5.11 3.76 -3.51
CA ARG A 16 -4.43 2.56 -4.00
C ARG A 16 -3.04 2.88 -4.54
N ALA A 17 -2.93 3.89 -5.40
CA ALA A 17 -1.65 4.27 -6.01
C ALA A 17 -0.62 4.71 -4.95
N GLU A 18 -1.02 5.52 -3.99
CA GLU A 18 -0.15 6.00 -2.92
C GLU A 18 0.30 4.85 -2.00
N ALA A 19 -0.62 4.00 -1.54
CA ALA A 19 -0.27 2.84 -0.73
C ALA A 19 0.62 1.85 -1.49
N ALA A 20 0.36 1.61 -2.77
CA ALA A 20 1.19 0.73 -3.61
C ALA A 20 2.61 1.27 -3.75
N ALA A 21 2.79 2.59 -3.92
CA ALA A 21 4.09 3.21 -4.00
C ALA A 21 4.90 3.04 -2.70
N LEU A 22 4.25 3.22 -1.54
CA LEU A 22 4.87 3.02 -0.23
C LEU A 22 5.27 1.56 0.02
N PHE A 23 4.39 0.61 -0.31
CA PHE A 23 4.73 -0.82 -0.22
C PHE A 23 5.88 -1.20 -1.16
N ALA A 24 5.90 -0.68 -2.39
CA ALA A 24 6.99 -0.92 -3.32
C ALA A 24 8.31 -0.29 -2.84
N ALA A 25 8.26 0.86 -2.18
CA ALA A 25 9.44 1.47 -1.55
C ALA A 25 9.96 0.59 -0.40
N ALA A 26 9.08 0.11 0.49
CA ALA A 26 9.43 -0.80 1.57
C ALA A 26 10.01 -2.13 1.06
N SER A 27 9.49 -2.67 -0.04
CA SER A 27 9.97 -3.94 -0.61
C SER A 27 11.39 -3.86 -1.19
N ARG A 28 11.87 -2.66 -1.55
CA ARG A 28 13.21 -2.41 -2.07
C ARG A 28 14.17 -1.86 -1.02
N ASN A 29 13.74 -1.82 0.24
CA ASN A 29 14.55 -1.29 1.33
C ASN A 29 15.43 -2.39 1.91
N ASP A 30 16.75 -2.19 1.92
CA ASP A 30 17.74 -3.16 2.40
C ASP A 30 17.69 -3.39 3.92
N GLN A 31 17.03 -2.50 4.68
CA GLN A 31 16.80 -2.68 6.12
C GLN A 31 15.59 -3.61 6.42
N ALA A 32 14.79 -3.93 5.40
CA ALA A 32 13.71 -4.89 5.54
C ALA A 32 14.25 -6.32 5.39
N GLY A 33 13.90 -7.21 6.31
CA GLY A 33 14.17 -8.63 6.16
C GLY A 33 13.50 -9.20 4.90
N ALA A 34 14.07 -10.24 4.30
CA ALA A 34 13.61 -10.78 3.02
C ALA A 34 12.11 -11.17 3.03
N THR A 35 11.60 -11.69 4.15
CA THR A 35 10.17 -11.99 4.32
C THR A 35 9.30 -10.74 4.32
N ALA A 36 9.75 -9.65 4.96
CA ALA A 36 9.06 -8.37 4.93
C ALA A 36 9.04 -7.81 3.50
N GLN A 37 10.17 -7.86 2.79
CA GLN A 37 10.26 -7.40 1.40
C GLN A 37 9.26 -8.12 0.48
N LEU A 38 9.16 -9.45 0.58
CA LEU A 38 8.22 -10.24 -0.21
C LEU A 38 6.76 -9.89 0.10
N HIS A 39 6.42 -9.68 1.36
CA HIS A 39 5.08 -9.26 1.74
C HIS A 39 4.76 -7.84 1.28
N CYS A 40 5.70 -6.91 1.37
CA CYS A 40 5.54 -5.57 0.80
C CYS A 40 5.34 -5.62 -0.72
N LEU A 41 6.10 -6.46 -1.44
CA LEU A 41 5.93 -6.63 -2.88
C LEU A 41 4.54 -7.19 -3.22
N ALA A 42 4.09 -8.22 -2.48
CA ALA A 42 2.76 -8.79 -2.64
C ALA A 42 1.64 -7.77 -2.35
N ALA A 43 1.82 -6.90 -1.36
CA ALA A 43 0.87 -5.84 -1.07
C ALA A 43 0.78 -4.82 -2.22
N ALA A 44 1.92 -4.40 -2.77
CA ALA A 44 1.97 -3.48 -3.91
C ALA A 44 1.30 -4.07 -5.15
N THR A 45 1.53 -5.35 -5.47
CA THR A 45 0.92 -6.01 -6.64
C THR A 45 -0.57 -6.24 -6.46
N ALA A 46 -1.03 -6.52 -5.23
CA ALA A 46 -2.44 -6.72 -4.93
C ALA A 46 -3.30 -5.48 -5.25
N LEU A 47 -2.77 -4.27 -5.10
CA LEU A 47 -3.50 -3.02 -5.36
C LEU A 47 -3.75 -2.75 -6.86
N ARG A 48 -3.15 -3.55 -7.77
CA ARG A 48 -3.33 -3.50 -9.24
C ARG A 48 -3.18 -2.11 -9.84
N THR A 49 -2.41 -1.24 -9.19
CA THR A 49 -2.14 0.08 -9.70
C THR A 49 -1.18 -0.05 -10.88
N PRO A 50 -1.43 0.63 -12.01
CA PRO A 50 -0.44 0.67 -13.08
C PRO A 50 0.90 1.12 -12.48
N SER A 51 1.96 0.39 -12.80
CA SER A 51 3.31 0.65 -12.31
C SER A 51 3.75 2.05 -12.71
N GLY A 52 3.44 3.03 -11.86
CA GLY A 52 3.89 4.41 -12.01
C GLY A 52 5.35 4.54 -11.58
N PRO A 53 6.02 5.64 -11.95
CA PRO A 53 7.34 5.94 -11.43
C PRO A 53 7.27 5.97 -9.91
N VAL A 54 8.07 5.10 -9.28
CA VAL A 54 8.27 5.09 -7.84
C VAL A 54 8.84 6.46 -7.48
N PRO A 55 8.22 7.22 -6.56
CA PRO A 55 8.74 8.53 -6.17
C PRO A 55 10.19 8.37 -5.70
N ALA A 56 11.07 9.13 -6.35
CA ALA A 56 12.47 9.20 -5.96
C ALA A 56 12.52 9.83 -4.56
N THR A 57 13.02 9.04 -3.61
CA THR A 57 13.48 9.45 -2.28
C THR A 57 12.41 10.00 -1.33
N ALA A 58 11.86 9.11 -0.51
CA ALA A 58 11.93 9.37 0.93
C ALA A 58 13.27 8.78 1.40
N ASP A 59 14.23 9.64 1.69
CA ASP A 59 15.51 9.31 2.32
C ASP A 59 15.33 8.23 3.38
N ALA A 60 16.11 7.14 3.28
CA ALA A 60 16.41 6.20 4.36
C ALA A 60 15.26 5.92 5.36
N THR A 61 14.03 5.75 4.86
CA THR A 61 12.88 5.63 5.75
C THR A 61 12.77 4.19 6.22
N ASP A 62 12.69 3.99 7.53
CA ASP A 62 12.40 2.71 8.17
C ASP A 62 11.27 1.98 7.38
N PRO A 63 11.52 0.77 6.85
CA PRO A 63 10.53 0.04 6.06
C PRO A 63 9.22 -0.16 6.82
N ASP A 64 9.28 -0.27 8.16
CA ASP A 64 8.09 -0.41 8.98
C ASP A 64 7.23 0.87 8.94
N ARG A 65 7.86 2.06 8.91
CA ARG A 65 7.14 3.34 8.78
C ARG A 65 6.44 3.49 7.44
N LEU A 66 7.09 3.03 6.36
CA LEU A 66 6.49 3.02 5.02
C LEU A 66 5.26 2.11 4.98
N VAL A 67 5.36 0.93 5.60
CA VAL A 67 4.26 -0.03 5.71
C VAL A 67 3.13 0.53 6.59
N GLU A 68 3.43 1.12 7.74
CA GLU A 68 2.45 1.77 8.62
C GLU A 68 1.69 2.89 7.90
N GLN A 69 2.39 3.71 7.11
CA GLN A 69 1.77 4.79 6.35
C GLN A 69 0.85 4.25 5.26
N ALA A 70 1.27 3.22 4.52
CA ALA A 70 0.45 2.56 3.51
C ALA A 70 -0.83 1.97 4.13
N LEU A 71 -0.71 1.28 5.27
CA LEU A 71 -1.84 0.72 6.01
C LEU A 71 -2.78 1.81 6.52
N ARG A 72 -2.26 2.97 6.95
CA ARG A 72 -3.08 4.11 7.36
C ARG A 72 -3.90 4.68 6.19
N ILE A 73 -3.29 4.82 5.01
CA ILE A 73 -4.00 5.29 3.80
C ILE A 73 -5.15 4.34 3.48
N LEU A 74 -4.90 3.03 3.44
CA LEU A 74 -5.95 2.03 3.19
C LEU A 74 -7.02 2.03 4.29
N GLY A 75 -6.63 2.18 5.56
CA GLY A 75 -7.55 2.19 6.71
C GLY A 75 -8.41 3.44 6.81
N ASN A 76 -8.05 4.53 6.11
CA ASN A 76 -8.85 5.75 6.03
C ASN A 76 -9.93 5.70 4.93
N LEU A 77 -9.95 4.63 4.12
CA LEU A 77 -10.98 4.43 3.11
C LEU A 77 -12.36 4.22 3.76
N PRO A 78 -13.45 4.63 3.07
CA PRO A 78 -14.80 4.22 3.44
C PRO A 78 -14.91 2.69 3.55
N ALA A 79 -15.80 2.20 4.42
CA ALA A 79 -15.94 0.77 4.69
C ALA A 79 -16.20 -0.08 3.43
N ALA A 80 -16.95 0.45 2.46
CA ALA A 80 -17.23 -0.22 1.19
C ALA A 80 -15.96 -0.39 0.33
N ASP A 81 -15.10 0.62 0.30
CA ASP A 81 -13.86 0.63 -0.47
C ASP A 81 -12.76 -0.20 0.20
N PHE A 82 -12.69 -0.13 1.53
CA PHE A 82 -11.79 -0.98 2.32
C PHE A 82 -12.12 -2.48 2.15
N ALA A 83 -13.41 -2.82 2.04
CA ALA A 83 -13.88 -4.19 1.85
C ALA A 83 -13.54 -4.76 0.45
N HIS A 84 -13.00 -3.96 -0.46
CA HIS A 84 -12.59 -4.45 -1.77
C HIS A 84 -11.47 -5.52 -1.61
N PRO A 85 -11.56 -6.67 -2.29
CA PRO A 85 -10.66 -7.81 -2.06
C PRO A 85 -9.18 -7.47 -2.24
N ASP A 86 -8.86 -6.67 -3.26
CA ASP A 86 -7.50 -6.18 -3.52
C ASP A 86 -6.94 -5.33 -2.36
N VAL A 87 -7.77 -4.48 -1.75
CA VAL A 87 -7.38 -3.62 -0.61
C VAL A 87 -7.19 -4.46 0.65
N LEU A 88 -8.08 -5.42 0.92
CA LEU A 88 -7.93 -6.36 2.03
C LEU A 88 -6.66 -7.21 1.89
N ALA A 89 -6.40 -7.73 0.70
CA ALA A 89 -5.19 -8.52 0.43
C ALA A 89 -3.92 -7.68 0.66
N ALA A 90 -3.90 -6.45 0.17
CA ALA A 90 -2.78 -5.53 0.40
C ALA A 90 -2.56 -5.23 1.89
N ALA A 91 -3.64 -4.93 2.62
CA ALA A 91 -3.57 -4.68 4.06
C ALA A 91 -3.06 -5.90 4.84
N GLN A 92 -3.53 -7.10 4.51
CA GLN A 92 -3.06 -8.35 5.13
C GLN A 92 -1.56 -8.57 4.89
N HIS A 93 -1.09 -8.36 3.67
CA HIS A 93 0.33 -8.47 3.34
C HIS A 93 1.16 -7.41 4.06
N GLY A 94 0.72 -6.15 4.10
CA GLY A 94 1.39 -5.09 4.89
C GLY A 94 1.51 -5.45 6.37
N HIS A 95 0.43 -5.96 6.99
CA HIS A 95 0.48 -6.41 8.39
C HIS A 95 1.44 -7.59 8.62
N ARG A 96 1.55 -8.52 7.66
CA ARG A 96 2.53 -9.61 7.75
C ARG A 96 3.97 -9.10 7.60
N ALA A 97 4.20 -8.07 6.80
CA ALA A 97 5.51 -7.44 6.68
C ALA A 97 5.99 -6.87 8.02
N LEU A 98 5.14 -6.14 8.76
CA LEU A 98 5.46 -5.60 10.10
C LEU A 98 5.76 -6.66 11.16
N ARG A 99 5.30 -7.89 10.95
CA ARG A 99 5.48 -9.02 11.88
C ARG A 99 6.62 -9.94 11.47
N ALA A 100 7.18 -9.73 10.28
CA ALA A 100 8.25 -10.57 9.78
C ALA A 100 9.52 -10.31 10.60
N PRO A 101 10.32 -11.35 10.88
CA PRO A 101 11.63 -11.15 11.46
C PRO A 101 12.51 -10.32 10.51
N ARG A 102 13.35 -9.46 11.08
CA ARG A 102 14.34 -8.67 10.33
C ARG A 102 15.48 -9.55 9.87
#